data_AF-A0A177KD95-F1
#
_entry.id   AF-A0A177KD95-F1
#
_cell.length_a   1.000
_cell.length_b   1.000
_cell.length_c   1.000
_cell.angle_alpha   90.00
_cell.angle_beta   90.00
_cell.angle_gamma   90.00
#
_symmetry.space_group_name_H-M   'P 1'
#
loop_
_entity.id
_entity.type
_entity.pdbx_description
1 polymer ?
#
loop_
_entity_poly.entity_id
_entity_poly.type
_entity_poly.pdbx_seq_one_letter_code
_entity_poly.pdbx_strand_id
1 'polypeptide(L)'
;MSLRRLVKEALRMRPDRLVVGEVRDAEALDLLLALNTGVPGAATIHANSAPDALRKLGSLPLLAGRNIDRDFLLPAIAASVGLVVHCRRDADGRRAVVEIVAPTGRVVDGVVETRTLFGGAPA
;
A
#
# COMPACT_ATOMS: atom_id res chain seq x y z
N MET A 1 19.02 12.09 -5.18
CA MET A 1 17.61 12.35 -5.57
C MET A 1 16.73 11.43 -4.74
N SER A 2 15.68 11.94 -4.07
CA SER A 2 14.82 11.08 -3.25
C SER A 2 13.77 10.36 -4.09
N LEU A 3 13.32 9.19 -3.64
CA LEU A 3 12.24 8.44 -4.29
C LEU A 3 10.96 9.28 -4.38
N ARG A 4 10.65 10.01 -3.31
CA ARG A 4 9.54 10.98 -3.29
C ARG A 4 9.59 11.99 -4.44
N ARG A 5 10.78 12.53 -4.76
CA ARG A 5 10.94 13.45 -5.89
C ARG A 5 10.71 12.72 -7.22
N LEU A 6 11.25 11.51 -7.39
CA LEU A 6 11.02 10.71 -8.60
C LEU A 6 9.54 10.42 -8.84
N VAL A 7 8.79 10.06 -7.79
CA VAL A 7 7.33 9.85 -7.89
C VAL A 7 6.63 11.13 -8.36
N LYS A 8 6.94 12.28 -7.75
CA LYS A 8 6.36 13.56 -8.16
C LYS A 8 6.67 13.94 -9.60
N GLU A 9 7.91 13.74 -10.06
CA GLU A 9 8.28 14.01 -11.45
C GLU A 9 7.58 13.04 -12.42
N ALA A 10 7.49 11.75 -12.07
CA ALA A 10 6.78 10.77 -12.88
C ALA A 10 5.30 11.16 -13.07
N LEU A 11 4.63 11.65 -12.03
CA LEU A 11 3.23 12.10 -12.11
C LEU A 11 3.02 13.29 -13.05
N ARG A 12 4.05 14.14 -13.26
CA ARG A 12 3.99 15.24 -14.24
C ARG A 12 4.03 14.76 -15.68
N MET A 13 4.49 13.53 -15.92
CA MET A 13 4.58 12.91 -17.23
C MET A 13 3.28 12.22 -17.66
N ARG A 14 2.22 12.28 -16.84
CA ARG A 14 0.92 11.61 -17.07
C ARG A 14 1.09 10.11 -17.35
N PRO A 15 1.64 9.35 -16.39
CA PRO A 15 1.92 7.94 -16.61
C PRO A 15 0.61 7.15 -16.71
N ASP A 16 0.56 6.17 -17.60
CA ASP A 16 -0.55 5.21 -17.65
C ASP A 16 -0.59 4.30 -16.42
N ARG A 17 0.60 4.05 -15.82
CA ARG A 17 0.76 3.27 -14.59
C ARG A 17 1.93 3.77 -13.75
N LEU A 18 1.78 3.73 -12.43
CA LEU A 18 2.85 4.07 -11.48
C LEU A 18 3.34 2.80 -10.76
N VAL A 19 4.61 2.45 -10.92
CA VAL A 19 5.23 1.34 -10.17
C VAL A 19 6.29 1.90 -9.24
N VAL A 20 6.13 1.68 -7.94
CA VAL A 20 7.11 2.06 -6.92
C VAL A 20 7.72 0.79 -6.36
N GLY A 21 9.03 0.59 -6.59
CA GLY A 21 9.72 -0.65 -6.20
C GLY A 21 9.46 -1.03 -4.75
N GLU A 22 9.79 -0.15 -3.80
CA GLU A 22 9.51 -0.33 -2.38
C GLU A 22 9.21 1.02 -1.73
N VAL A 23 8.12 1.08 -0.97
CA VAL A 23 7.69 2.27 -0.22
C VAL A 23 8.13 2.11 1.24
N ARG A 24 8.89 3.08 1.73
CA ARG A 24 9.53 3.07 3.05
C ARG A 24 9.31 4.35 3.84
N ASP A 25 8.95 5.45 3.18
CA ASP A 25 8.87 6.78 3.79
C ASP A 25 7.78 7.65 3.11
N ALA A 26 7.93 8.96 3.17
CA ALA A 26 7.01 10.00 2.71
C ALA A 26 6.56 9.89 1.25
N GLU A 27 7.23 9.13 0.37
CA GLU A 27 6.71 8.80 -0.97
C GLU A 27 5.38 8.05 -0.94
N ALA A 28 5.04 7.41 0.18
CA ALA A 28 3.77 6.75 0.39
C ALA A 28 2.59 7.72 0.18
N LEU A 29 2.73 8.99 0.56
CA LEU A 29 1.71 10.00 0.34
C LEU A 29 1.48 10.23 -1.15
N ASP A 30 2.55 10.47 -1.89
CA ASP A 30 2.48 10.78 -3.31
C ASP A 30 1.95 9.57 -4.13
N LEU A 31 2.32 8.34 -3.72
CA LEU A 31 1.73 7.11 -4.26
C LEU A 31 0.24 7.02 -3.95
N LEU A 32 -0.17 7.20 -2.70
CA LEU A 32 -1.58 7.06 -2.31
C LEU A 32 -2.46 8.10 -2.99
N LEU A 33 -1.99 9.35 -3.11
CA LEU A 33 -2.70 10.39 -3.86
C LEU A 33 -2.85 10.00 -5.34
N ALA A 34 -1.80 9.47 -5.96
CA ALA A 34 -1.87 9.00 -7.34
C ALA A 34 -2.94 7.90 -7.52
N LEU A 35 -2.91 6.87 -6.67
CA LEU A 35 -3.88 5.78 -6.69
C LEU A 35 -5.31 6.31 -6.47
N ASN A 36 -5.51 7.21 -5.51
CA ASN A 36 -6.80 7.79 -5.19
C ASN A 36 -7.35 8.70 -6.32
N THR A 37 -6.48 9.32 -7.12
CA THR A 37 -6.88 10.07 -8.32
C THR A 37 -7.12 9.19 -9.55
N GLY A 38 -6.98 7.86 -9.41
CA GLY A 38 -7.26 6.89 -10.46
C GLY A 38 -6.06 6.50 -11.33
N VAL A 39 -4.83 6.90 -10.97
CA VAL A 39 -3.62 6.38 -11.64
C VAL A 39 -3.40 4.94 -11.18
N PRO A 40 -3.54 3.92 -12.05
CA PRO A 40 -3.31 2.55 -11.64
C PRO A 40 -1.85 2.35 -11.23
N GLY A 41 -1.60 1.58 -10.18
CA GLY A 41 -0.23 1.39 -9.72
C GLY A 41 -0.01 0.14 -8.89
N ALA A 42 1.25 -0.12 -8.63
CA ALA A 42 1.70 -1.20 -7.78
C ALA A 42 2.91 -0.76 -6.97
N ALA A 43 3.01 -1.25 -5.74
CA ALA A 43 4.18 -1.05 -4.90
C ALA A 43 4.42 -2.24 -3.99
N THR A 44 5.64 -2.36 -3.48
CA THR A 44 5.92 -3.27 -2.36
C THR A 44 6.10 -2.48 -1.07
N ILE A 45 5.66 -3.09 0.04
CA ILE A 45 5.81 -2.57 1.40
C ILE A 45 6.27 -3.74 2.27
N HIS A 46 7.29 -3.51 3.08
CA HIS A 46 7.70 -4.52 4.06
C HIS A 46 6.65 -4.63 5.17
N ALA A 47 5.98 -5.77 5.28
CA ALA A 47 4.91 -6.02 6.24
C ALA A 47 4.89 -7.49 6.68
N ASN A 48 4.34 -7.75 7.87
CA ASN A 48 4.26 -9.09 8.46
C ASN A 48 2.95 -9.83 8.11
N SER A 49 2.03 -9.17 7.43
CA SER A 49 0.77 -9.72 6.91
C SER A 49 0.18 -8.77 5.86
N ALA A 50 -0.85 -9.20 5.13
CA ALA A 50 -1.54 -8.33 4.19
C ALA A 50 -2.28 -7.16 4.90
N PRO A 51 -2.99 -7.37 6.04
CA PRO A 51 -3.54 -6.26 6.82
C PRO A 51 -2.48 -5.30 7.39
N ASP A 52 -1.32 -5.82 7.81
CA ASP A 52 -0.21 -4.98 8.28
C ASP A 52 0.30 -4.03 7.17
N ALA A 53 0.35 -4.49 5.92
CA ALA A 53 0.74 -3.64 4.80
C ALA A 53 -0.19 -2.43 4.64
N LEU A 54 -1.51 -2.61 4.79
CA LEU A 54 -2.49 -1.51 4.75
C LEU A 54 -2.31 -0.55 5.93
N ARG A 55 -2.07 -1.08 7.15
CA ARG A 55 -1.78 -0.24 8.33
C ARG A 55 -0.53 0.62 8.13
N LYS A 56 0.52 0.04 7.56
CA LYS A 56 1.75 0.77 7.21
C LYS A 56 1.50 1.81 6.12
N LEU A 57 0.75 1.48 5.08
CA LEU A 57 0.36 2.45 4.05
C LEU A 57 -0.47 3.62 4.61
N GLY A 58 -1.22 3.41 5.70
CA GLY A 58 -1.92 4.49 6.42
C GLY A 58 -1.03 5.30 7.39
N SER A 59 0.18 4.83 7.68
CA SER A 59 1.08 5.47 8.66
C SER A 59 2.27 6.16 8.00
N LEU A 60 2.85 5.56 6.95
CA LEU A 60 3.99 6.10 6.21
C LEU A 60 3.75 7.51 5.64
N PRO A 61 2.57 7.85 5.09
CA PRO A 61 2.30 9.21 4.60
C PRO A 61 2.42 10.28 5.69
N LEU A 62 2.21 9.94 6.98
CA LEU A 62 2.31 10.89 8.08
C LEU A 62 3.74 11.43 8.27
N LEU A 63 4.74 10.73 7.76
CA LEU A 63 6.15 11.18 7.74
C LEU A 63 6.37 12.34 6.77
N ALA A 64 5.45 12.57 5.84
CA ALA A 64 5.56 13.63 4.84
C ALA A 64 5.23 15.04 5.37
N GLY A 65 4.63 15.17 6.57
CA GLY A 65 4.35 16.45 7.23
C GLY A 65 3.28 16.40 8.32
N ARG A 66 3.28 17.40 9.22
CA ARG A 66 2.41 17.50 10.41
C ARG A 66 0.91 17.73 10.13
N ASN A 67 0.53 18.06 8.90
CA ASN A 67 -0.84 18.40 8.52
C ASN A 67 -1.56 17.26 7.75
N ILE A 68 -1.05 16.04 7.87
CA ILE A 68 -1.64 14.88 7.19
C ILE A 68 -2.46 14.12 8.23
N ASP A 69 -3.77 14.07 8.00
CA ASP A 69 -4.70 13.40 8.88
C ASP A 69 -4.88 11.94 8.46
N ARG A 70 -4.77 11.02 9.42
CA ARG A 70 -4.99 9.59 9.19
C ARG A 70 -6.44 9.32 8.77
N ASP A 71 -7.39 10.12 9.23
CA ASP A 71 -8.81 9.97 8.89
C ASP A 71 -9.08 10.31 7.43
N PHE A 72 -8.21 11.08 6.77
CA PHE A 72 -8.23 11.29 5.33
C PHE A 72 -7.58 10.12 4.56
N LEU A 73 -6.53 9.51 5.12
CA LEU A 73 -5.77 8.45 4.45
C LEU A 73 -6.52 7.12 4.41
N LEU A 74 -7.21 6.73 5.48
CA LEU A 74 -7.85 5.41 5.57
C LEU A 74 -8.95 5.21 4.50
N PRO A 75 -9.87 6.17 4.26
CA PRO A 75 -10.83 6.05 3.17
C PRO A 75 -10.18 5.99 1.79
N ALA A 76 -9.12 6.78 1.57
CA ALA A 76 -8.37 6.75 0.31
C ALA A 76 -7.74 5.37 0.07
N ILE A 77 -7.16 4.75 1.10
CA ILE A 77 -6.61 3.39 1.02
C ILE A 77 -7.73 2.38 0.74
N ALA A 78 -8.83 2.45 1.49
CA ALA A 78 -9.95 1.53 1.34
C ALA A 78 -10.57 1.58 -0.07
N ALA A 79 -10.61 2.76 -0.69
CA ALA A 79 -11.16 2.97 -2.02
C ALA A 79 -10.19 2.67 -3.16
N SER A 80 -8.89 2.94 -2.98
CA SER A 80 -7.91 2.91 -4.08
C SER A 80 -7.06 1.65 -4.15
N VAL A 81 -6.88 0.91 -3.03
CA VAL A 81 -6.12 -0.34 -3.04
C VAL A 81 -7.04 -1.49 -3.43
N GLY A 82 -6.76 -2.12 -4.57
CA GLY A 82 -7.55 -3.26 -5.06
C GLY A 82 -7.18 -4.59 -4.41
N LEU A 83 -5.88 -4.85 -4.23
CA LEU A 83 -5.35 -6.13 -3.72
C LEU A 83 -4.08 -5.91 -2.91
N VAL A 84 -3.92 -6.74 -1.89
CA VAL A 84 -2.66 -6.91 -1.17
C VAL A 84 -2.27 -8.38 -1.21
N VAL A 85 -1.08 -8.65 -1.75
CA VAL A 85 -0.50 -9.99 -1.86
C VAL A 85 0.67 -10.06 -0.88
N HIS A 86 0.53 -10.88 0.17
CA HIS A 86 1.59 -11.10 1.13
C HIS A 86 2.42 -12.32 0.74
N CYS A 87 3.70 -12.09 0.51
CA CYS A 87 4.67 -13.11 0.16
C CYS A 87 5.61 -13.37 1.34
N ARG A 88 5.85 -14.65 1.65
CA ARG A 88 6.82 -15.08 2.66
C ARG A 88 7.97 -15.82 2.00
N ARG A 89 9.16 -15.74 2.61
CA ARG A 89 10.29 -16.63 2.35
C ARG A 89 10.45 -17.52 3.58
N ASP A 90 10.38 -18.84 3.42
CA ASP A 90 10.59 -19.77 4.52
C ASP A 90 12.08 -19.93 4.85
N ALA A 91 12.39 -20.72 5.89
CA ALA A 91 13.76 -20.97 6.33
C ALA A 91 14.61 -21.70 5.27
N ASP A 92 13.98 -22.53 4.44
CA ASP A 92 14.62 -23.23 3.30
C ASP A 92 14.83 -22.29 2.09
N GLY A 93 14.35 -21.05 2.18
CA GLY A 93 14.48 -20.04 1.14
C GLY A 93 13.40 -20.10 0.06
N ARG A 94 12.40 -20.99 0.16
CA ARG A 94 11.27 -21.06 -0.76
C ARG A 94 10.38 -19.84 -0.58
N ARG A 95 9.85 -19.32 -1.68
CA ARG A 95 8.94 -18.18 -1.70
C ARG A 95 7.54 -18.65 -2.02
N ALA A 96 6.58 -18.21 -1.22
CA ALA A 96 5.17 -18.50 -1.45
C ALA A 96 4.32 -17.26 -1.16
N VAL A 97 3.21 -17.13 -1.89
CA VAL A 97 2.10 -16.28 -1.46
C VAL A 97 1.44 -16.98 -0.29
N VAL A 98 1.32 -16.29 0.84
CA VAL A 98 0.72 -16.85 2.07
C VAL A 98 -0.62 -16.21 2.39
N GLU A 99 -0.93 -15.05 1.83
CA GLU A 99 -2.21 -14.38 2.03
C GLU A 99 -2.50 -13.43 0.87
N ILE A 100 -3.74 -13.39 0.41
CA ILE A 100 -4.26 -12.34 -0.48
C ILE A 100 -5.53 -11.78 0.14
N VAL A 101 -5.57 -10.46 0.33
CA VAL A 101 -6.76 -9.75 0.78
C VAL A 101 -7.14 -8.64 -0.20
N ALA A 102 -8.43 -8.31 -0.23
CA ALA A 102 -8.95 -7.13 -0.91
C ALA A 102 -9.65 -6.22 0.11
N PRO A 103 -9.34 -4.91 0.14
CA PRO A 103 -10.16 -3.93 0.86
C PRO A 103 -11.63 -3.98 0.43
N THR A 104 -12.55 -3.76 1.37
CA THR A 104 -14.00 -3.74 1.11
C THR A 104 -14.52 -2.35 0.73
N GLY A 105 -13.66 -1.33 0.78
CA GLY A 105 -14.05 0.08 0.67
C GLY A 105 -14.49 0.72 1.99
N ARG A 106 -14.53 -0.05 3.10
CA ARG A 106 -14.96 0.45 4.41
C ARG A 106 -13.79 0.61 5.39
N VAL A 107 -13.96 1.56 6.30
CA VAL A 107 -13.11 1.73 7.47
C VAL A 107 -13.96 1.46 8.71
N VAL A 108 -13.51 0.51 9.55
CA VAL A 108 -14.17 0.11 10.79
C VAL A 108 -13.15 0.23 11.91
N ASP A 109 -13.49 0.97 12.97
CA ASP A 109 -12.62 1.18 14.14
C ASP A 109 -11.19 1.66 13.78
N GLY A 110 -11.07 2.54 12.78
CA GLY A 110 -9.78 3.06 12.32
C GLY A 110 -8.90 2.05 11.58
N VAL A 111 -9.50 0.99 11.04
CA VAL A 111 -8.87 -0.05 10.24
C VAL A 111 -9.61 -0.22 8.91
N VAL A 112 -8.86 -0.35 7.81
CA VAL A 112 -9.43 -0.71 6.52
C VAL A 112 -9.95 -2.15 6.60
N GLU A 113 -11.25 -2.32 6.45
CA GLU A 113 -11.88 -3.64 6.43
C GLU A 113 -11.46 -4.39 5.16
N THR A 114 -11.14 -5.68 5.30
CA THR A 114 -10.67 -6.51 4.20
C THR A 114 -11.44 -7.82 4.12
N ARG A 115 -11.48 -8.39 2.92
CA ARG A 115 -11.91 -9.76 2.65
C ARG A 115 -10.72 -10.60 2.24
N THR A 116 -10.51 -11.73 2.90
CA THR A 116 -9.51 -12.73 2.49
C THR A 116 -9.97 -13.45 1.23
N LEU A 117 -9.13 -13.43 0.20
CA LEU A 117 -9.33 -14.15 -1.06
C LEU A 117 -8.53 -15.45 -1.10
N PHE A 118 -7.40 -15.48 -0.40
CA PHE A 118 -6.53 -16.64 -0.29
C PHE A 118 -5.83 -16.62 1.08
N GLY A 119 -5.86 -17.75 1.78
CA GLY A 119 -5.03 -18.02 2.95
C GLY A 119 -4.19 -19.25 2.67
N GLY A 120 -2.87 -19.07 2.53
CA GLY A 120 -1.94 -20.17 2.36
C GLY A 120 -1.81 -20.93 3.67
N ALA A 121 -1.70 -22.26 3.59
CA ALA A 121 -1.36 -23.06 4.76
C ALA A 121 -0.04 -22.55 5.38
N PRO A 122 0.11 -22.54 6.71
CA PRO A 122 1.41 -22.30 7.31
C PRO A 122 2.36 -23.38 6.80
N ALA A 123 3.41 -22.96 6.07
CA ALA A 123 4.61 -23.78 5.94
C ALA A 123 5.28 -23.87 7.31
#